data_AF-A0A2B4RLE7-F1
#
_entry.id   AF-A0A2B4RLE7-F1
#
_cell.length_a   1.000
_cell.length_b   1.000
_cell.length_c   1.000
_cell.angle_alpha   90.00
_cell.angle_beta   90.00
_cell.angle_gamma   90.00
#
_symmetry.space_group_name_H-M   'P 1'
#
loop_
_entity.id
_entity.type
_entity.pdbx_description
1 polymer ?
#
loop_
_entity_poly.entity_id
_entity_poly.type
_entity_poly.pdbx_seq_one_letter_code
_entity_poly.pdbx_strand_id
1 'polypeptide(L)'
;MTSVYAPIIQVCDAISGARPGARKQSLETYIKRLRELEDLANSFEGVENAYAIQAGRELRVIVDSEEISDEEAEGSTPQTTNIKGDKFVGDYYVAFDKAYRKEIDALIKNGSTEKQAKENAPILKRAKELLQKWEAGDEATLKLWEQMNQWVYKGFEITYKNLGIDFDSAQYESNTYLLGKEIIETGLDKKVFHRKKDGSVWVDLTNEKLDEKLLLRSDGTAVYMTQDIGTAVERFKLFDITSLIYTVGNEQDYHFKVLFTILKKLGYKWADDLYHLSYGMVDLPSGKMKSREGTVVDADDLIQNMVETAAKIAGNLGKLDGYDDQEKKDCYRKIGLGALKYYLLKVDPQKRILFDPEASIDFQGNTDTGITEEVTNEIVDIMQDWDIDVKEADTMSIEDFTPYDRILLGLSTWYDGDLQSDWENFYEDFQKIDFTGKKVAIYGLGDQVGYAEYFVDGIGILAKTVIENGGEVVGHWKNEGYDFSESKALLDDDTFYGLALDNDNEPELTQERLEGWLEIVKVAFE
;
A
#
# COMPACT_ATOMS: atom_id res chain seq x y z
N MET A 1 -24.31 -28.78 2.27
CA MET A 1 -22.97 -28.35 1.81
C MET A 1 -23.11 -26.96 1.25
N THR A 2 -22.97 -25.95 2.11
CA THR A 2 -22.71 -24.57 1.70
C THR A 2 -21.26 -24.54 1.21
N SER A 3 -21.05 -24.03 0.00
CA SER A 3 -19.73 -24.01 -0.62
C SER A 3 -18.85 -22.96 0.05
N VAL A 4 -17.57 -23.28 0.32
CA VAL A 4 -16.58 -22.31 0.83
C VAL A 4 -16.39 -21.10 -0.09
N TYR A 5 -16.81 -21.22 -1.36
CA TYR A 5 -16.77 -20.12 -2.32
C TYR A 5 -17.80 -19.02 -2.01
N ALA A 6 -18.94 -19.33 -1.37
CA ALA A 6 -19.96 -18.32 -1.10
C ALA A 6 -19.51 -17.27 -0.07
N PRO A 7 -18.92 -17.64 1.09
CA PRO A 7 -18.32 -16.66 2.01
C PRO A 7 -17.16 -15.88 1.38
N ILE A 8 -16.34 -16.53 0.54
CA ILE A 8 -15.23 -15.85 -0.17
C ILE A 8 -15.76 -14.81 -1.14
N ILE A 9 -16.81 -15.12 -1.92
CA ILE A 9 -17.42 -14.18 -2.86
C ILE A 9 -18.01 -12.98 -2.10
N GLN A 10 -18.75 -13.20 -1.01
CA GLN A 10 -19.32 -12.11 -0.20
C GLN A 10 -18.25 -11.18 0.39
N VAL A 11 -17.12 -11.76 0.80
CA VAL A 11 -15.94 -11.04 1.30
C VAL A 11 -15.26 -10.23 0.19
N CYS A 12 -15.10 -10.82 -1.00
CA CYS A 12 -14.52 -10.13 -2.16
C CYS A 12 -15.40 -8.96 -2.63
N ASP A 13 -16.72 -9.12 -2.59
CA ASP A 13 -17.67 -8.05 -2.93
C ASP A 13 -17.57 -6.88 -1.94
N ALA A 14 -17.50 -7.16 -0.63
CA ALA A 14 -17.32 -6.14 0.41
C ALA A 14 -16.00 -5.34 0.24
N ILE A 15 -14.87 -6.03 0.01
CA ILE A 15 -13.57 -5.38 -0.22
C ILE A 15 -13.57 -4.54 -1.51
N SER A 16 -14.32 -4.97 -2.52
CA SER A 16 -14.39 -4.26 -3.80
C SER A 16 -15.14 -2.92 -3.71
N GLY A 17 -16.09 -2.80 -2.77
CA GLY A 17 -16.96 -1.63 -2.60
C GLY A 17 -16.33 -0.43 -1.87
N ALA A 18 -15.31 -0.64 -1.03
CA ALA A 18 -14.72 0.43 -0.21
C ALA A 18 -13.65 1.26 -0.96
N ARG A 19 -14.03 2.47 -1.42
CA ARG A 19 -13.14 3.51 -1.96
C ARG A 19 -13.12 4.74 -1.03
N PRO A 20 -11.95 5.11 -0.47
CA PRO A 20 -11.74 6.48 0.04
C PRO A 20 -10.65 7.25 -0.71
N GLY A 21 -10.94 8.52 -1.03
CA GLY A 21 -9.99 9.55 -1.40
C GLY A 21 -9.12 10.00 -0.20
N ALA A 22 -7.88 10.41 -0.49
CA ALA A 22 -6.84 10.66 0.51
C ALA A 22 -7.18 11.80 1.49
N ARG A 23 -7.34 11.50 2.79
CA ARG A 23 -7.52 12.50 3.86
C ARG A 23 -6.22 12.88 4.60
N LYS A 24 -6.16 14.14 5.03
CA LYS A 24 -5.12 14.77 5.87
C LYS A 24 -5.39 14.52 7.36
N GLN A 25 -4.32 14.37 8.16
CA GLN A 25 -4.36 13.99 9.59
C GLN A 25 -4.58 15.20 10.54
N SER A 26 -5.32 15.03 11.64
CA SER A 26 -5.58 16.05 12.68
C SER A 26 -4.43 16.18 13.70
N LEU A 27 -4.36 17.34 14.38
CA LEU A 27 -3.26 17.70 15.32
C LEU A 27 -3.26 16.84 16.60
N GLU A 28 -4.41 16.41 17.09
CA GLU A 28 -4.53 15.57 18.29
C GLU A 28 -4.03 14.14 18.04
N THR A 29 -4.43 13.54 16.93
CA THR A 29 -3.92 12.23 16.49
C THR A 29 -2.40 12.27 16.32
N TYR A 30 -1.88 13.39 15.84
CA TYR A 30 -0.45 13.61 15.69
C TYR A 30 0.29 13.69 17.05
N ILE A 31 -0.25 14.36 18.07
CA ILE A 31 0.39 14.40 19.42
C ILE A 31 0.31 13.05 20.11
N LYS A 32 -0.83 12.35 20.01
CA LYS A 32 -1.00 11.00 20.58
C LYS A 32 0.00 10.01 19.96
N ARG A 33 0.16 10.06 18.64
CA ARG A 33 1.14 9.25 17.88
C ARG A 33 2.57 9.48 18.33
N LEU A 34 2.98 10.72 18.65
CA LEU A 34 4.34 11.01 19.13
C LEU A 34 4.63 10.36 20.48
N ARG A 35 3.67 10.40 21.41
CA ARG A 35 3.81 9.78 22.73
C ARG A 35 3.83 8.27 22.64
N GLU A 36 2.93 7.68 21.85
CA GLU A 36 2.92 6.23 21.62
C GLU A 36 4.22 5.74 20.97
N LEU A 37 4.82 6.53 20.06
CA LEU A 37 6.12 6.23 19.46
C LEU A 37 7.27 6.26 20.48
N GLU A 38 7.28 7.24 21.39
CA GLU A 38 8.28 7.34 22.45
C GLU A 38 8.11 6.21 23.49
N ASP A 39 6.88 5.94 23.91
CA ASP A 39 6.57 4.90 24.90
C ASP A 39 6.85 3.49 24.36
N LEU A 40 6.51 3.23 23.10
CA LEU A 40 6.82 1.98 22.43
C LEU A 40 8.33 1.77 22.32
N ALA A 41 9.09 2.81 21.95
CA ALA A 41 10.54 2.70 21.86
C ALA A 41 11.21 2.49 23.23
N ASN A 42 10.71 3.13 24.29
CA ASN A 42 11.20 2.93 25.66
C ASN A 42 10.79 1.55 26.25
N SER A 43 9.87 0.82 25.61
CA SER A 43 9.43 -0.50 26.08
C SER A 43 10.37 -1.66 25.68
N PHE A 44 11.34 -1.41 24.79
CA PHE A 44 12.28 -2.44 24.32
C PHE A 44 13.50 -2.58 25.25
N GLU A 45 13.84 -3.83 25.58
CA GLU A 45 15.04 -4.18 26.36
C GLU A 45 16.30 -3.71 25.63
N GLY A 46 17.15 -2.91 26.30
CA GLY A 46 18.37 -2.30 25.72
C GLY A 46 18.22 -0.86 25.22
N VAL A 47 17.01 -0.27 25.26
CA VAL A 47 16.78 1.16 24.98
C VAL A 47 16.84 1.97 26.28
N GLU A 48 17.79 2.90 26.38
CA GLU A 48 17.96 3.73 27.58
C GLU A 48 17.01 4.94 27.59
N ASN A 49 16.76 5.54 26.41
CA ASN A 49 15.76 6.60 26.18
C ASN A 49 15.48 6.78 24.68
N ALA A 50 14.27 7.22 24.34
CA ALA A 50 13.86 7.61 23.00
C ALA A 50 13.12 8.97 22.97
N TYR A 51 13.38 9.78 21.94
CA TYR A 51 12.71 11.07 21.71
C TYR A 51 12.21 11.18 20.26
N ALA A 52 10.96 11.58 20.07
CA ALA A 52 10.40 11.91 18.77
C ALA A 52 10.76 13.37 18.40
N ILE A 53 11.48 13.54 17.30
CA ILE A 53 11.99 14.82 16.80
C ILE A 53 11.40 15.07 15.40
N GLN A 54 11.38 16.33 14.98
CA GLN A 54 10.86 16.75 13.68
C GLN A 54 9.47 16.20 13.38
N ALA A 55 8.51 16.50 14.26
CA ALA A 55 7.15 16.10 14.01
C ALA A 55 6.94 14.59 13.89
N GLY A 56 7.75 13.79 14.61
CA GLY A 56 7.65 12.32 14.60
C GLY A 56 8.23 11.67 13.35
N ARG A 57 8.90 12.45 12.49
CA ARG A 57 9.59 11.94 11.29
C ARG A 57 10.96 11.38 11.62
N GLU A 58 11.50 11.70 12.78
CA GLU A 58 12.77 11.17 13.27
C GLU A 58 12.59 10.72 14.71
N LEU A 59 12.97 9.48 15.02
CA LEU A 59 12.98 8.96 16.38
C LEU A 59 14.43 8.76 16.80
N ARG A 60 14.89 9.51 17.80
CA ARG A 60 16.25 9.41 18.31
C ARG A 60 16.26 8.41 19.46
N VAL A 61 16.73 7.20 19.18
CA VAL A 61 16.80 6.08 20.12
C VAL A 61 18.25 5.91 20.59
N ILE A 62 18.46 5.87 21.91
CA ILE A 62 19.76 5.62 22.53
C ILE A 62 19.79 4.16 23.00
N VAL A 63 20.67 3.36 22.38
CA VAL A 63 20.82 1.93 22.68
C VAL A 63 22.24 1.62 23.14
N ASP A 64 22.36 0.69 24.07
CA ASP A 64 23.61 0.00 24.38
C ASP A 64 23.57 -1.40 23.76
N SER A 65 24.66 -1.83 23.09
CA SER A 65 24.61 -2.96 22.15
C SER A 65 25.80 -3.90 22.28
N GLU A 66 25.73 -4.81 23.24
CA GLU A 66 26.48 -6.06 23.21
C GLU A 66 25.55 -7.22 22.82
N GLU A 67 26.03 -8.07 21.88
CA GLU A 67 25.69 -9.49 21.61
C GLU A 67 25.58 -9.79 20.10
N ILE A 68 26.70 -10.25 19.53
CA ILE A 68 26.89 -11.48 18.70
C ILE A 68 28.38 -11.47 18.33
N SER A 69 29.09 -12.57 18.57
CA SER A 69 30.53 -12.69 18.30
C SER A 69 30.80 -13.44 17.00
N ASP A 70 31.94 -13.15 16.36
CA ASP A 70 32.40 -13.81 15.12
C ASP A 70 32.54 -15.35 15.26
N GLU A 71 32.60 -15.89 16.49
CA GLU A 71 32.69 -17.33 16.77
C GLU A 71 31.35 -18.08 16.56
N GLU A 72 30.20 -17.40 16.55
CA GLU A 72 28.88 -18.03 16.34
C GLU A 72 28.48 -18.12 14.85
N ALA A 73 29.19 -17.39 13.98
CA ALA A 73 28.98 -17.37 12.54
C ALA A 73 29.62 -18.57 11.81
N GLU A 74 30.61 -19.21 12.42
CA GLU A 74 31.40 -20.25 11.76
C GLU A 74 30.64 -21.59 11.74
N GLY A 75 29.96 -21.89 10.62
CA GLY A 75 29.30 -23.18 10.38
C GLY A 75 27.76 -23.16 10.50
N SER A 76 27.18 -22.00 10.80
CA SER A 76 25.71 -21.83 10.79
C SER A 76 25.14 -21.92 9.37
N THR A 77 23.99 -22.59 9.25
CA THR A 77 23.21 -22.71 8.00
C THR A 77 21.74 -22.44 8.30
N PRO A 78 20.92 -22.09 7.29
CA PRO A 78 19.47 -21.95 7.47
C PRO A 78 18.83 -23.19 8.14
N GLN A 79 19.35 -24.38 7.86
CA GLN A 79 18.86 -25.64 8.43
C GLN A 79 19.21 -25.78 9.92
N THR A 80 20.42 -25.40 10.33
CA THR A 80 20.86 -25.54 11.72
C THR A 80 20.27 -24.46 12.62
N THR A 81 19.96 -23.29 12.07
CA THR A 81 19.35 -22.17 12.81
C THR A 81 17.83 -22.16 12.75
N ASN A 82 17.22 -22.98 11.89
CA ASN A 82 15.79 -22.95 11.59
C ASN A 82 15.29 -21.56 11.14
N ILE A 83 16.16 -20.79 10.48
CA ILE A 83 15.85 -19.48 9.90
C ILE A 83 15.68 -19.66 8.39
N LYS A 84 14.67 -19.01 7.81
CA LYS A 84 14.44 -19.00 6.36
C LYS A 84 15.67 -18.47 5.62
N GLY A 85 16.05 -19.09 4.50
CA GLY A 85 17.37 -18.87 3.90
C GLY A 85 17.69 -17.44 3.46
N ASP A 86 16.72 -16.70 2.90
CA ASP A 86 16.86 -15.28 2.56
C ASP A 86 16.98 -14.38 3.80
N LYS A 87 16.24 -14.69 4.87
CA LYS A 87 16.36 -14.00 6.17
C LYS A 87 17.73 -14.26 6.80
N PHE A 88 18.15 -15.52 6.83
CA PHE A 88 19.46 -15.94 7.32
C PHE A 88 20.59 -15.20 6.60
N VAL A 89 20.60 -15.18 5.27
CA VAL A 89 21.63 -14.43 4.51
C VAL A 89 21.49 -12.92 4.74
N GLY A 90 20.25 -12.40 4.87
CA GLY A 90 19.97 -11.01 5.22
C GLY A 90 20.58 -10.58 6.56
N ASP A 91 20.57 -11.44 7.57
CA ASP A 91 21.16 -11.16 8.88
C ASP A 91 22.68 -10.91 8.78
N TYR A 92 23.37 -11.64 7.90
CA TYR A 92 24.81 -11.42 7.64
C TYR A 92 25.09 -10.10 6.89
N TYR A 93 24.14 -9.58 6.10
CA TYR A 93 24.27 -8.22 5.54
C TYR A 93 24.20 -7.16 6.64
N VAL A 94 23.31 -7.33 7.61
CA VAL A 94 23.20 -6.43 8.77
C VAL A 94 24.47 -6.53 9.63
N ALA A 95 24.96 -7.74 9.88
CA ALA A 95 26.20 -7.97 10.61
C ALA A 95 27.41 -7.32 9.90
N PHE A 96 27.49 -7.43 8.57
CA PHE A 96 28.53 -6.77 7.78
C PHE A 96 28.46 -5.25 7.92
N ASP A 97 27.29 -4.62 7.81
CA ASP A 97 27.15 -3.15 7.95
C ASP A 97 27.56 -2.68 9.35
N LYS A 98 27.17 -3.44 10.40
CA LYS A 98 27.59 -3.18 11.79
C LYS A 98 29.11 -3.26 11.95
N ALA A 99 29.72 -4.34 11.47
CA ALA A 99 31.17 -4.53 11.53
C ALA A 99 31.92 -3.44 10.73
N TYR A 100 31.43 -3.10 9.55
CA TYR A 100 31.99 -2.05 8.70
C TYR A 100 31.95 -0.67 9.38
N ARG A 101 30.84 -0.30 10.02
CA ARG A 101 30.74 0.95 10.80
C ARG A 101 31.71 0.96 11.97
N LYS A 102 31.80 -0.14 12.73
CA LYS A 102 32.74 -0.27 13.84
C LYS A 102 34.19 -0.08 13.39
N GLU A 103 34.56 -0.64 12.25
CA GLU A 103 35.89 -0.47 11.66
C GLU A 103 36.14 0.97 11.17
N ILE A 104 35.14 1.62 10.56
CA ILE A 104 35.22 3.04 10.17
C ILE A 104 35.47 3.90 11.40
N ASP A 105 34.69 3.72 12.47
CA ASP A 105 34.81 4.51 13.69
C ASP A 105 36.18 4.31 14.36
N ALA A 106 36.71 3.08 14.36
CA ALA A 106 38.05 2.79 14.83
C ALA A 106 39.14 3.50 13.99
N LEU A 107 39.00 3.52 12.66
CA LEU A 107 39.93 4.22 11.76
C LEU A 107 39.88 5.74 11.93
N ILE A 108 38.68 6.31 12.15
CA ILE A 108 38.51 7.74 12.45
C ILE A 108 39.15 8.09 13.80
N LYS A 109 38.93 7.27 14.83
CA LYS A 109 39.60 7.43 16.15
C LYS A 109 41.12 7.39 16.03
N ASN A 110 41.65 6.62 15.08
CA ASN A 110 43.08 6.53 14.79
C ASN A 110 43.61 7.63 13.83
N GLY A 111 42.81 8.67 13.56
CA GLY A 111 43.24 9.86 12.82
C GLY A 111 42.99 9.82 11.31
N SER A 112 42.27 8.82 10.79
CA SER A 112 41.84 8.80 9.38
C SER A 112 40.70 9.79 9.16
N THR A 113 40.66 10.41 7.98
CA THR A 113 39.45 11.13 7.53
C THR A 113 38.30 10.14 7.29
N GLU A 114 37.05 10.59 7.38
CA GLU A 114 35.88 9.74 7.13
C GLU A 114 35.94 9.03 5.77
N LYS A 115 36.38 9.72 4.72
CA LYS A 115 36.58 9.15 3.39
C LYS A 115 37.63 8.03 3.39
N GLN A 116 38.78 8.29 4.01
CA GLN A 116 39.85 7.29 4.11
C GLN A 116 39.42 6.08 4.94
N ALA A 117 38.68 6.30 6.03
CA ALA A 117 38.16 5.24 6.89
C ALA A 117 37.20 4.32 6.13
N LYS A 118 36.24 4.89 5.39
CA LYS A 118 35.31 4.16 4.52
C LYS A 118 36.06 3.33 3.47
N GLU A 119 37.04 3.91 2.79
CA GLU A 119 37.79 3.20 1.74
C GLU A 119 38.74 2.12 2.27
N ASN A 120 39.25 2.29 3.50
CA ASN A 120 40.31 1.46 4.07
C ASN A 120 39.88 0.45 5.13
N ALA A 121 38.60 0.41 5.48
CA ALA A 121 38.05 -0.58 6.42
C ALA A 121 38.48 -2.01 6.01
N PRO A 122 39.14 -2.76 6.92
CA PRO A 122 39.60 -4.13 6.64
C PRO A 122 38.53 -5.06 6.07
N ILE A 123 37.30 -5.03 6.57
CA ILE A 123 36.18 -5.86 6.11
C ILE A 123 35.80 -5.53 4.66
N LEU A 124 35.84 -4.26 4.27
CA LEU A 124 35.59 -3.84 2.89
C LEU A 124 36.72 -4.28 1.95
N LYS A 125 37.97 -4.26 2.42
CA LYS A 125 39.11 -4.78 1.63
C LYS A 125 38.98 -6.28 1.38
N ARG A 126 38.63 -7.06 2.41
CA ARG A 126 38.35 -8.50 2.27
C ARG A 126 37.20 -8.77 1.31
N ALA A 127 36.13 -7.98 1.36
CA ALA A 127 35.02 -8.09 0.42
C ALA A 127 35.46 -7.83 -1.03
N LYS A 128 36.32 -6.83 -1.28
CA LYS A 128 36.91 -6.57 -2.60
C LYS A 128 37.81 -7.71 -3.08
N GLU A 129 38.60 -8.30 -2.19
CA GLU A 129 39.44 -9.47 -2.50
C GLU A 129 38.59 -10.69 -2.88
N LEU A 130 37.49 -10.94 -2.17
CA LEU A 130 36.53 -12.00 -2.51
C LEU A 130 35.87 -11.76 -3.87
N LEU A 131 35.50 -10.51 -4.20
CA LEU A 131 34.96 -10.17 -5.52
C LEU A 131 35.98 -10.47 -6.64
N GLN A 132 37.25 -10.12 -6.44
CA GLN A 132 38.30 -10.43 -7.42
C GLN A 132 38.50 -11.93 -7.61
N LYS A 133 38.45 -12.71 -6.52
CA LYS A 133 38.51 -14.19 -6.58
C LYS A 133 37.31 -14.77 -7.34
N TRP A 134 36.11 -14.22 -7.10
CA TRP A 134 34.89 -14.61 -7.80
C TRP A 134 35.01 -14.35 -9.31
N GLU A 135 35.44 -13.16 -9.72
CA GLU A 135 35.66 -12.82 -11.14
C GLU A 135 36.77 -13.68 -11.79
N ALA A 136 37.79 -14.07 -11.02
CA ALA A 136 38.86 -14.95 -11.46
C ALA A 136 38.45 -16.44 -11.54
N GLY A 137 37.24 -16.79 -11.11
CA GLY A 137 36.72 -18.16 -11.12
C GLY A 137 37.32 -19.06 -10.04
N ASP A 138 37.72 -18.52 -8.89
CA ASP A 138 38.19 -19.30 -7.74
C ASP A 138 37.11 -20.28 -7.27
N GLU A 139 37.43 -21.58 -7.28
CA GLU A 139 36.46 -22.67 -7.06
C GLU A 139 35.80 -22.60 -5.67
N ALA A 140 36.59 -22.30 -4.62
CA ALA A 140 36.07 -22.21 -3.27
C ALA A 140 35.12 -21.02 -3.10
N THR A 141 35.49 -19.87 -3.66
CA THR A 141 34.68 -18.64 -3.63
C THR A 141 33.39 -18.81 -4.42
N LEU A 142 33.44 -19.41 -5.62
CA LEU A 142 32.25 -19.70 -6.42
C LEU A 142 31.30 -20.65 -5.70
N LYS A 143 31.81 -21.73 -5.11
CA LYS A 143 30.99 -22.71 -4.38
C LYS A 143 30.28 -22.09 -3.18
N LEU A 144 30.97 -21.23 -2.42
CA LEU A 144 30.37 -20.51 -1.30
C LEU A 144 29.28 -19.54 -1.78
N TRP A 145 29.55 -18.80 -2.85
CA TRP A 145 28.59 -17.88 -3.47
C TRP A 145 27.34 -18.62 -3.98
N GLU A 146 27.51 -19.74 -4.68
CA GLU A 146 26.39 -20.59 -5.14
C GLU A 146 25.56 -21.10 -3.97
N GLN A 147 26.22 -21.58 -2.91
CA GLN A 147 25.54 -22.08 -1.72
C GLN A 147 24.69 -20.99 -1.06
N MET A 148 25.23 -19.79 -0.86
CA MET A 148 24.50 -18.66 -0.27
C MET A 148 23.31 -18.25 -1.14
N ASN A 149 23.49 -18.16 -2.45
CA ASN A 149 22.40 -17.84 -3.36
C ASN A 149 21.28 -18.88 -3.36
N GLN A 150 21.63 -20.18 -3.34
CA GLN A 150 20.64 -21.25 -3.23
C GLN A 150 19.80 -21.16 -1.96
N TRP A 151 20.38 -20.73 -0.83
CA TRP A 151 19.61 -20.48 0.39
C TRP A 151 18.61 -19.34 0.20
N VAL A 152 19.02 -18.24 -0.40
CA VAL A 152 18.14 -17.10 -0.70
C VAL A 152 17.02 -17.51 -1.66
N TYR A 153 17.35 -18.21 -2.75
CA TYR A 153 16.37 -18.61 -3.76
C TYR A 153 15.33 -19.57 -3.18
N LYS A 154 15.74 -20.57 -2.39
CA LYS A 154 14.81 -21.45 -1.67
C LYS A 154 13.92 -20.69 -0.69
N GLY A 155 14.46 -19.64 -0.07
CA GLY A 155 13.69 -18.71 0.75
C GLY A 155 12.61 -18.01 -0.08
N PHE A 156 12.98 -17.37 -1.18
CA PHE A 156 12.04 -16.69 -2.06
C PHE A 156 10.99 -17.64 -2.67
N GLU A 157 11.35 -18.87 -3.02
CA GLU A 157 10.41 -19.88 -3.50
C GLU A 157 9.28 -20.14 -2.49
N ILE A 158 9.58 -20.14 -1.18
CA ILE A 158 8.56 -20.27 -0.14
C ILE A 158 7.60 -19.07 -0.17
N THR A 159 8.12 -17.85 -0.26
CA THR A 159 7.30 -16.63 -0.35
C THR A 159 6.46 -16.58 -1.62
N TYR A 160 7.05 -16.90 -2.77
CA TYR A 160 6.34 -16.93 -4.05
C TYR A 160 5.23 -17.97 -4.05
N LYS A 161 5.52 -19.19 -3.59
CA LYS A 161 4.50 -20.22 -3.38
C LYS A 161 3.41 -19.72 -2.44
N ASN A 162 3.78 -19.00 -1.38
CA ASN A 162 2.83 -18.47 -0.43
C ASN A 162 1.87 -17.44 -1.04
N LEU A 163 2.39 -16.60 -1.94
CA LEU A 163 1.64 -15.62 -2.72
C LEU A 163 0.88 -16.23 -3.91
N GLY A 164 1.12 -17.50 -4.23
CA GLY A 164 0.60 -18.13 -5.45
C GLY A 164 1.21 -17.51 -6.71
N ILE A 165 2.52 -17.26 -6.69
CA ILE A 165 3.31 -16.76 -7.82
C ILE A 165 4.22 -17.90 -8.29
N ASP A 166 4.22 -18.13 -9.60
CA ASP A 166 5.11 -19.05 -10.29
C ASP A 166 5.82 -18.34 -11.45
N PHE A 167 6.97 -18.89 -11.85
CA PHE A 167 7.78 -18.36 -12.93
C PHE A 167 8.14 -19.49 -13.90
N ASP A 168 7.92 -19.27 -15.19
CA ASP A 168 8.35 -20.21 -16.24
C ASP A 168 9.87 -20.29 -16.37
N SER A 169 10.58 -19.20 -16.03
CA SER A 169 12.03 -19.10 -16.14
C SER A 169 12.62 -18.11 -15.13
N ALA A 170 13.75 -18.48 -14.55
CA ALA A 170 14.59 -17.60 -13.73
C ALA A 170 15.91 -17.33 -14.47
N GLN A 171 16.25 -16.06 -14.64
CA GLN A 171 17.48 -15.62 -15.29
C GLN A 171 18.30 -14.77 -14.33
N TYR A 172 19.62 -14.99 -14.31
CA TYR A 172 20.52 -14.35 -13.37
C TYR A 172 21.52 -13.47 -14.11
N GLU A 173 21.72 -12.24 -13.64
CA GLU A 173 22.70 -11.28 -14.20
C GLU A 173 24.14 -11.82 -14.16
N SER A 174 24.43 -12.76 -13.25
CA SER A 174 25.72 -13.46 -13.17
C SER A 174 26.04 -14.26 -14.44
N ASN A 175 25.03 -14.58 -15.26
CA ASN A 175 25.22 -15.33 -16.50
C ASN A 175 25.44 -14.40 -17.71
N THR A 176 25.04 -13.12 -17.61
CA THR A 176 24.91 -12.22 -18.77
C THR A 176 25.95 -11.11 -18.79
N TYR A 177 26.69 -10.90 -17.70
CA TYR A 177 27.68 -9.81 -17.63
C TYR A 177 28.81 -9.93 -18.68
N LEU A 178 29.22 -11.16 -19.05
CA LEU A 178 30.21 -11.40 -20.10
C LEU A 178 29.65 -11.01 -21.48
N LEU A 179 28.42 -11.44 -21.78
CA LEU A 179 27.72 -11.05 -23.00
C LEU A 179 27.55 -9.53 -23.08
N GLY A 180 27.23 -8.89 -21.95
CA GLY A 180 27.20 -7.43 -21.84
C GLY A 180 28.50 -6.80 -22.29
N LYS A 181 29.65 -7.27 -21.77
CA LYS A 181 30.98 -6.78 -22.18
C LYS A 181 31.24 -6.97 -23.67
N GLU A 182 30.90 -8.11 -24.25
CA GLU A 182 31.03 -8.36 -25.69
C GLU A 182 30.20 -7.36 -26.55
N ILE A 183 28.99 -7.04 -26.08
CA ILE A 183 28.14 -6.04 -26.74
C ILE A 183 28.75 -4.64 -26.62
N ILE A 184 29.40 -4.29 -25.51
CA ILE A 184 30.11 -3.02 -25.38
C ILE A 184 31.25 -2.91 -26.40
N GLU A 185 32.06 -3.97 -26.56
CA GLU A 185 33.12 -3.98 -27.57
C GLU A 185 32.54 -3.84 -28.99
N THR A 186 31.43 -4.53 -29.29
CA THR A 186 30.71 -4.35 -30.56
C THR A 186 30.24 -2.91 -30.77
N GLY A 187 29.77 -2.24 -29.70
CA GLY A 187 29.34 -0.84 -29.75
C GLY A 187 30.50 0.15 -29.93
N LEU A 188 31.69 -0.17 -29.42
CA LEU A 188 32.92 0.58 -29.69
C LEU A 188 33.33 0.45 -31.17
N ASP A 189 33.31 -0.76 -31.72
CA ASP A 189 33.62 -1.01 -33.13
C ASP A 189 32.67 -0.28 -34.09
N LYS A 190 31.38 -0.23 -33.73
CA LYS A 190 30.34 0.53 -34.45
C LYS A 190 30.42 2.05 -34.22
N LYS A 191 31.34 2.54 -33.39
CA LYS A 191 31.47 3.95 -32.98
C LYS A 191 30.22 4.55 -32.34
N VAL A 192 29.40 3.70 -31.72
CA VAL A 192 28.26 4.12 -30.91
C VAL A 192 28.73 4.54 -29.51
N PHE A 193 29.74 3.83 -29.00
CA PHE A 193 30.39 4.10 -27.72
C PHE A 193 31.77 4.70 -27.92
N HIS A 194 32.31 5.33 -26.87
CA HIS A 194 33.65 5.91 -26.90
C HIS A 194 34.41 5.59 -25.61
N ARG A 195 35.74 5.44 -25.74
CA ARG A 195 36.65 5.21 -24.62
C ARG A 195 37.31 6.53 -24.20
N LYS A 196 37.25 6.87 -22.91
CA LYS A 196 37.92 8.04 -22.34
C LYS A 196 39.39 7.73 -22.06
N LYS A 197 40.18 8.79 -21.77
CA LYS A 197 41.64 8.69 -21.54
C LYS A 197 42.01 7.78 -20.35
N ASP A 198 41.11 7.66 -19.37
CA ASP A 198 41.28 6.81 -18.18
C ASP A 198 40.95 5.33 -18.45
N GLY A 199 40.59 4.96 -19.69
CA GLY A 199 40.23 3.60 -20.08
C GLY A 199 38.75 3.25 -19.93
N SER A 200 37.94 4.10 -19.28
CA SER A 200 36.51 3.88 -19.10
C SER A 200 35.73 4.04 -20.42
N VAL A 201 34.62 3.30 -20.56
CA VAL A 201 33.78 3.30 -21.78
C VAL A 201 32.43 3.94 -21.49
N TRP A 202 32.01 4.82 -22.38
CA TRP A 202 30.83 5.67 -22.23
C TRP A 202 29.99 5.73 -23.51
N VAL A 203 28.73 6.09 -23.35
CA VAL A 203 27.80 6.46 -24.42
C VAL A 203 27.31 7.88 -24.21
N ASP A 204 27.27 8.66 -25.29
CA ASP A 204 26.69 10.00 -25.30
C ASP A 204 25.24 9.93 -25.80
N LEU A 205 24.31 10.34 -24.92
CA LEU A 205 22.86 10.35 -25.17
C LEU A 205 22.28 11.77 -25.14
N THR A 206 23.13 12.80 -25.21
CA THR A 206 22.70 14.22 -25.11
C THR A 206 21.75 14.63 -26.22
N ASN A 207 21.90 14.08 -27.42
CA ASN A 207 20.97 14.29 -28.55
C ASN A 207 19.55 13.78 -28.25
N GLU A 208 19.41 12.81 -27.34
CA GLU A 208 18.15 12.23 -26.88
C GLU A 208 17.63 12.89 -25.58
N LYS A 209 18.23 14.02 -25.17
CA LYS A 209 17.94 14.73 -23.91
C LYS A 209 18.21 13.89 -22.66
N LEU A 210 19.28 13.08 -22.71
CA LEU A 210 19.79 12.25 -21.60
C LEU A 210 21.28 12.57 -21.37
N ASP A 211 21.84 12.15 -20.23
CA ASP A 211 23.25 12.37 -19.92
C ASP A 211 24.17 11.33 -20.56
N GLU A 212 25.48 11.58 -20.52
CA GLU A 212 26.46 10.53 -20.78
C GLU A 212 26.35 9.41 -19.73
N LYS A 213 26.37 8.16 -20.19
CA LYS A 213 26.30 6.99 -19.32
C LYS A 213 27.58 6.17 -19.37
N LEU A 214 28.10 5.82 -18.19
CA LEU A 214 29.21 4.88 -18.01
C LEU A 214 28.74 3.45 -18.32
N LEU A 215 29.53 2.72 -19.11
CA LEU A 215 29.27 1.33 -19.50
C LEU A 215 30.37 0.38 -18.98
N LEU A 216 31.63 0.81 -18.97
CA LEU A 216 32.72 0.04 -18.33
C LEU A 216 33.60 0.98 -17.52
N ARG A 217 33.96 0.56 -16.30
CA ARG A 217 34.91 1.30 -15.46
C ARG A 217 36.31 1.28 -16.07
N SER A 218 37.20 2.13 -15.56
CA SER A 218 38.59 2.22 -15.99
C SER A 218 39.38 0.93 -15.81
N ASP A 219 38.99 0.09 -14.85
CA ASP A 219 39.57 -1.24 -14.58
C ASP A 219 38.96 -2.38 -15.44
N GLY A 220 38.01 -2.06 -16.34
CA GLY A 220 37.34 -3.04 -17.20
C GLY A 220 36.20 -3.81 -16.53
N THR A 221 35.86 -3.48 -15.28
CA THR A 221 34.70 -4.09 -14.60
C THR A 221 33.38 -3.59 -15.19
N ALA A 222 32.40 -4.49 -15.26
CA ALA A 222 31.07 -4.15 -15.75
C ALA A 222 30.30 -3.32 -14.71
N VAL A 223 29.44 -2.43 -15.20
CA VAL A 223 28.42 -1.75 -14.37
C VAL A 223 27.05 -2.37 -14.65
N TYR A 224 26.08 -2.03 -13.80
CA TYR A 224 24.70 -2.51 -13.89
C TYR A 224 24.08 -2.35 -15.28
N MET A 225 24.27 -1.18 -15.91
CA MET A 225 23.80 -0.92 -17.28
C MET A 225 24.32 -1.95 -18.31
N THR A 226 25.57 -2.41 -18.16
CA THR A 226 26.18 -3.39 -19.07
C THR A 226 25.60 -4.78 -18.87
N GLN A 227 25.28 -5.14 -17.63
CA GLN A 227 24.60 -6.41 -17.31
C GLN A 227 23.19 -6.41 -17.92
N ASP A 228 22.43 -5.33 -17.76
CA ASP A 228 21.08 -5.22 -18.34
C ASP A 228 21.05 -5.25 -19.86
N ILE A 229 22.04 -4.64 -20.52
CA ILE A 229 22.21 -4.75 -21.98
C ILE A 229 22.40 -6.23 -22.37
N GLY A 230 23.28 -6.95 -21.66
CA GLY A 230 23.51 -8.38 -21.86
C GLY A 230 22.23 -9.19 -21.67
N THR A 231 21.54 -8.99 -20.55
CA THR A 231 20.30 -9.69 -20.20
C THR A 231 19.18 -9.44 -21.21
N ALA A 232 18.98 -8.18 -21.63
CA ALA A 232 17.97 -7.85 -22.63
C ALA A 232 18.26 -8.58 -23.96
N VAL A 233 19.50 -8.53 -24.45
CA VAL A 233 19.89 -9.20 -25.69
C VAL A 233 19.79 -10.73 -25.57
N GLU A 234 20.15 -11.30 -24.43
CA GLU A 234 20.02 -12.74 -24.20
C GLU A 234 18.55 -13.20 -24.26
N ARG A 235 17.62 -12.46 -23.64
CA ARG A 235 16.18 -12.79 -23.67
C ARG A 235 15.65 -12.93 -25.09
N PHE A 236 15.96 -11.95 -25.96
CA PHE A 236 15.57 -12.00 -27.38
C PHE A 236 16.31 -13.04 -28.21
N LYS A 237 17.43 -13.60 -27.71
CA LYS A 237 18.11 -14.75 -28.35
C LYS A 237 17.51 -16.08 -27.91
N LEU A 238 17.13 -16.20 -26.64
CA LEU A 238 16.62 -17.44 -26.06
C LEU A 238 15.15 -17.70 -26.42
N PHE A 239 14.39 -16.64 -26.61
CA PHE A 239 12.95 -16.71 -26.81
C PHE A 239 12.52 -15.92 -28.04
N ASP A 240 11.44 -16.38 -28.68
CA ASP A 240 10.81 -15.70 -29.81
C ASP A 240 9.89 -14.57 -29.30
N ILE A 241 10.50 -13.52 -28.76
CA ILE A 241 9.82 -12.39 -28.11
C ILE A 241 9.52 -11.29 -29.13
N THR A 242 8.27 -10.83 -29.16
CA THR A 242 7.85 -9.64 -29.91
C THR A 242 7.90 -8.37 -29.08
N SER A 243 7.68 -8.46 -27.78
CA SER A 243 7.66 -7.31 -26.84
C SER A 243 8.07 -7.75 -25.45
N LEU A 244 8.75 -6.87 -24.70
CA LEU A 244 9.20 -7.17 -23.34
C LEU A 244 8.77 -6.07 -22.36
N ILE A 245 8.03 -6.48 -21.32
CA ILE A 245 7.57 -5.60 -20.24
C ILE A 245 8.49 -5.79 -19.02
N TYR A 246 9.06 -4.69 -18.55
CA TYR A 246 9.83 -4.61 -17.31
C TYR A 246 8.93 -4.07 -16.21
N THR A 247 8.59 -4.89 -15.21
CA THR A 247 7.81 -4.44 -14.04
C THR A 247 8.77 -4.09 -12.91
N VAL A 248 9.12 -2.81 -12.77
CA VAL A 248 10.15 -2.33 -11.82
C VAL A 248 9.72 -0.98 -11.24
N GLY A 249 10.07 -0.71 -9.98
CA GLY A 249 9.71 0.53 -9.29
C GLY A 249 10.20 1.80 -9.99
N ASN A 250 9.49 2.91 -9.76
CA ASN A 250 9.70 4.20 -10.40
C ASN A 250 11.06 4.86 -10.13
N GLU A 251 11.76 4.39 -9.10
CA GLU A 251 13.15 4.76 -8.81
C GLU A 251 14.10 4.46 -9.99
N GLN A 252 13.70 3.56 -10.90
CA GLN A 252 14.47 3.11 -12.07
C GLN A 252 13.99 3.69 -13.41
N ASP A 253 13.05 4.64 -13.43
CA ASP A 253 12.50 5.21 -14.67
C ASP A 253 13.59 5.74 -15.62
N TYR A 254 14.52 6.53 -15.06
CA TYR A 254 15.64 7.08 -15.84
C TYR A 254 16.56 5.97 -16.36
N HIS A 255 16.78 4.93 -15.57
CA HIS A 255 17.63 3.80 -15.95
C HIS A 255 17.07 3.07 -17.17
N PHE A 256 15.77 2.72 -17.16
CA PHE A 256 15.15 2.04 -18.31
C PHE A 256 15.07 2.92 -19.55
N LYS A 257 14.82 4.22 -19.39
CA LYS A 257 14.86 5.17 -20.50
C LYS A 257 16.25 5.19 -21.17
N VAL A 258 17.31 5.19 -20.37
CA VAL A 258 18.69 5.11 -20.86
C VAL A 258 18.97 3.75 -21.53
N LEU A 259 18.59 2.65 -20.89
CA LEU A 259 18.78 1.29 -21.42
C LEU A 259 18.13 1.13 -22.80
N PHE A 260 16.85 1.49 -22.94
CA PHE A 260 16.12 1.37 -24.20
C PHE A 260 16.75 2.24 -25.30
N THR A 261 17.22 3.45 -24.94
CA THR A 261 17.91 4.34 -25.87
C THR A 261 19.24 3.73 -26.36
N ILE A 262 20.01 3.11 -25.47
CA ILE A 262 21.26 2.43 -25.84
C ILE A 262 21.00 1.26 -26.79
N LEU A 263 19.99 0.43 -26.49
CA LEU A 263 19.62 -0.71 -27.34
C LEU A 263 19.19 -0.24 -28.75
N LYS A 264 18.43 0.86 -28.84
CA LYS A 264 18.08 1.49 -30.13
C LYS A 264 19.33 1.95 -30.89
N LYS A 265 20.26 2.65 -30.23
CA LYS A 265 21.53 3.11 -30.84
C LYS A 265 22.43 1.95 -31.31
N LEU A 266 22.40 0.81 -30.63
CA LEU A 266 23.11 -0.40 -31.05
C LEU A 266 22.50 -1.06 -32.30
N GLY A 267 21.30 -0.64 -32.69
CA GLY A 267 20.58 -1.08 -33.89
C GLY A 267 19.58 -2.21 -33.64
N TYR A 268 19.21 -2.48 -32.38
CA TYR A 268 18.20 -3.49 -32.07
C TYR A 268 16.80 -2.95 -32.34
N LYS A 269 16.14 -3.49 -33.37
CA LYS A 269 14.80 -3.02 -33.79
C LYS A 269 13.73 -3.26 -32.73
N TRP A 270 13.81 -4.40 -32.03
CA TRP A 270 12.91 -4.75 -30.93
C TRP A 270 13.02 -3.82 -29.72
N ALA A 271 13.99 -2.90 -29.70
CA ALA A 271 14.10 -1.91 -28.62
C ALA A 271 12.92 -0.91 -28.60
N ASP A 272 12.17 -0.79 -29.71
CA ASP A 272 10.91 -0.03 -29.75
C ASP A 272 9.74 -0.75 -29.06
N ASP A 273 9.84 -2.07 -28.89
CA ASP A 273 8.83 -2.94 -28.28
C ASP A 273 9.13 -3.27 -26.80
N LEU A 274 10.03 -2.48 -26.18
CA LEU A 274 10.32 -2.54 -24.76
C LEU A 274 9.43 -1.56 -24.00
N TYR A 275 8.83 -2.01 -22.91
CA TYR A 275 7.99 -1.19 -22.05
C TYR A 275 8.42 -1.31 -20.59
N HIS A 276 8.53 -0.19 -19.89
CA HIS A 276 8.74 -0.17 -18.44
C HIS A 276 7.40 0.09 -17.76
N LEU A 277 6.82 -0.98 -17.19
CA LEU A 277 5.69 -0.87 -16.29
C LEU A 277 6.21 -0.37 -14.93
N SER A 278 6.34 0.95 -14.84
CA SER A 278 6.79 1.65 -13.64
C SER A 278 5.71 1.62 -12.57
N TYR A 279 6.08 1.26 -11.33
CA TYR A 279 5.19 1.29 -10.18
C TYR A 279 5.73 2.14 -9.02
N GLY A 280 4.84 2.79 -8.28
CA GLY A 280 5.14 3.62 -7.12
C GLY A 280 5.48 2.78 -5.89
N MET A 281 6.23 3.38 -4.97
CA MET A 281 6.64 2.71 -3.73
C MET A 281 5.45 2.53 -2.77
N VAL A 282 5.51 1.45 -1.99
CA VAL A 282 4.53 1.16 -0.94
C VAL A 282 5.16 1.47 0.43
N ASP A 283 4.52 2.34 1.20
CA ASP A 283 4.88 2.63 2.59
C ASP A 283 3.87 1.98 3.53
N LEU A 284 4.29 1.71 4.77
CA LEU A 284 3.39 1.32 5.85
C LEU A 284 3.16 2.53 6.79
N PRO A 285 2.08 2.56 7.57
CA PRO A 285 1.85 3.60 8.60
C PRO A 285 3.02 3.75 9.59
N SER A 286 3.73 2.65 9.85
CA SER A 286 4.93 2.56 10.68
C SER A 286 6.22 3.07 9.99
N GLY A 287 6.17 3.38 8.69
CA GLY A 287 7.31 3.87 7.91
C GLY A 287 7.58 3.01 6.66
N LYS A 288 8.80 3.11 6.12
CA LYS A 288 9.17 2.36 4.91
C LYS A 288 9.22 0.86 5.19
N MET A 289 8.74 0.06 4.22
CA MET A 289 9.09 -1.37 4.16
C MET A 289 10.61 -1.48 4.01
N LYS A 290 11.28 -1.88 5.10
CA LYS A 290 12.74 -2.04 5.24
C LYS A 290 13.50 -0.72 5.51
N SER A 291 13.91 -0.53 6.76
CA SER A 291 14.96 0.44 7.13
C SER A 291 16.29 -0.27 7.40
N ARG A 292 17.40 0.48 7.33
CA ARG A 292 18.74 0.00 7.73
C ARG A 292 18.89 -0.10 9.26
N GLU A 293 17.81 0.10 10.02
CA GLU A 293 17.78 0.19 11.49
C GLU A 293 17.09 -1.02 12.14
N GLY A 294 16.59 -1.99 11.36
CA GLY A 294 16.19 -3.31 11.87
C GLY A 294 14.68 -3.55 12.03
N THR A 295 13.81 -2.55 11.87
CA THR A 295 12.36 -2.75 11.83
C THR A 295 11.93 -3.09 10.40
N VAL A 296 12.04 -4.37 10.03
CA VAL A 296 11.66 -4.85 8.70
C VAL A 296 10.32 -5.57 8.82
N VAL A 297 9.29 -5.07 8.14
CA VAL A 297 8.14 -5.90 7.77
C VAL A 297 8.52 -6.59 6.47
N ASP A 298 8.83 -7.88 6.53
CA ASP A 298 9.10 -8.66 5.32
C ASP A 298 7.80 -9.10 4.64
N ALA A 299 7.90 -9.63 3.42
CA ALA A 299 6.72 -10.04 2.67
C ALA A 299 5.98 -11.19 3.36
N ASP A 300 6.68 -12.07 4.09
CA ASP A 300 6.05 -13.18 4.79
C ASP A 300 5.28 -12.69 6.02
N ASP A 301 5.85 -11.75 6.78
CA ASP A 301 5.20 -11.07 7.90
C ASP A 301 3.95 -10.32 7.43
N LEU A 302 4.03 -9.62 6.29
CA LEU A 302 2.88 -8.94 5.71
C LEU A 302 1.75 -9.91 5.35
N ILE A 303 2.10 -11.02 4.68
CA ILE A 303 1.11 -12.06 4.34
C ILE A 303 0.49 -12.62 5.61
N GLN A 304 1.31 -12.97 6.61
CA GLN A 304 0.84 -13.55 7.86
C GLN A 304 -0.11 -12.59 8.60
N ASN A 305 0.25 -11.31 8.70
CA ASN A 305 -0.59 -10.27 9.28
C ASN A 305 -1.94 -10.18 8.55
N MET A 306 -1.94 -10.22 7.21
CA MET A 306 -3.18 -10.20 6.43
C MET A 306 -4.06 -11.44 6.69
N VAL A 307 -3.46 -12.62 6.85
CA VAL A 307 -4.20 -13.84 7.20
C VAL A 307 -4.78 -13.76 8.61
N GLU A 308 -4.03 -13.21 9.56
CA GLU A 308 -4.48 -13.04 10.95
C GLU A 308 -5.60 -12.01 11.08
N THR A 309 -5.50 -10.88 10.37
CA THR A 309 -6.56 -9.87 10.30
C THR A 309 -7.82 -10.47 9.68
N ALA A 310 -7.70 -11.18 8.55
CA ALA A 310 -8.82 -11.89 7.95
C ALA A 310 -9.47 -12.90 8.92
N ALA A 311 -8.66 -13.62 9.72
CA ALA A 311 -9.15 -14.56 10.72
C ALA A 311 -9.92 -13.89 11.85
N LYS A 312 -9.43 -12.76 12.37
CA LYS A 312 -10.11 -11.98 13.42
C LYS A 312 -11.47 -11.49 12.94
N ILE A 313 -11.52 -10.86 11.76
CA ILE A 313 -12.75 -10.21 11.28
C ILE A 313 -13.78 -11.25 10.85
N ALA A 314 -13.39 -12.29 10.11
CA ALA A 314 -14.31 -13.37 9.74
C ALA A 314 -14.77 -14.21 10.94
N GLY A 315 -13.97 -14.29 12.01
CA GLY A 315 -14.37 -14.88 13.28
C GLY A 315 -15.47 -14.09 14.00
N ASN A 316 -15.37 -12.75 14.01
CA ASN A 316 -16.36 -11.87 14.62
C ASN A 316 -17.72 -11.89 13.91
N LEU A 317 -17.74 -12.14 12.60
CA LEU A 317 -18.97 -12.18 11.79
C LEU A 317 -19.79 -13.47 11.93
N GLY A 318 -19.29 -14.51 12.60
CA GLY A 318 -19.98 -15.81 12.76
C GLY A 318 -20.24 -16.58 11.44
N LYS A 319 -19.84 -16.03 10.28
CA LYS A 319 -20.16 -16.56 8.94
C LYS A 319 -19.47 -17.89 8.60
N LEU A 320 -18.50 -18.33 9.42
CA LEU A 320 -17.79 -19.60 9.26
C LEU A 320 -18.17 -20.63 10.34
N ASP A 321 -19.26 -20.40 11.07
CA ASP A 321 -19.78 -21.38 12.02
C ASP A 321 -20.21 -22.66 11.29
N GLY A 322 -19.58 -23.78 11.64
CA GLY A 322 -19.82 -25.10 11.03
C GLY A 322 -18.72 -25.62 10.09
N TYR A 323 -17.73 -24.80 9.74
CA TYR A 323 -16.51 -25.26 9.04
C TYR A 323 -15.47 -25.81 10.01
N ASP A 324 -14.64 -26.75 9.55
CA ASP A 324 -13.52 -27.26 10.36
C ASP A 324 -12.34 -26.28 10.41
N ASP A 325 -11.39 -26.52 11.33
CA ASP A 325 -10.25 -25.63 11.54
C ASP A 325 -9.34 -25.49 10.31
N GLN A 326 -9.27 -26.51 9.46
CA GLN A 326 -8.46 -26.48 8.25
C GLN A 326 -9.16 -25.66 7.16
N GLU A 327 -10.47 -25.87 6.96
CA GLU A 327 -11.29 -25.09 6.04
C GLU A 327 -11.31 -23.60 6.41
N LYS A 328 -11.38 -23.28 7.71
CA LYS A 328 -11.30 -21.91 8.21
C LYS A 328 -9.95 -21.26 7.88
N LYS A 329 -8.84 -21.95 8.16
CA LYS A 329 -7.48 -21.45 7.83
C LYS A 329 -7.30 -21.21 6.34
N ASP A 330 -7.77 -22.13 5.51
CA ASP A 330 -7.70 -21.98 4.05
C ASP A 330 -8.56 -20.80 3.57
N CYS A 331 -9.72 -20.58 4.19
CA CYS A 331 -10.58 -19.43 3.93
C CYS A 331 -9.87 -18.11 4.29
N TYR A 332 -9.39 -17.96 5.53
CA TYR A 332 -8.67 -16.76 5.98
C TYR A 332 -7.46 -16.45 5.11
N ARG A 333 -6.74 -17.48 4.69
CA ARG A 333 -5.61 -17.32 3.78
C ARG A 333 -6.02 -16.75 2.43
N LYS A 334 -7.08 -17.29 1.81
CA LYS A 334 -7.59 -16.79 0.52
C LYS A 334 -8.08 -15.35 0.64
N ILE A 335 -8.79 -15.06 1.73
CA ILE A 335 -9.29 -13.72 2.04
C ILE A 335 -8.14 -12.73 2.19
N GLY A 336 -7.19 -12.99 3.10
CA GLY A 336 -6.06 -12.10 3.35
C GLY A 336 -5.18 -11.87 2.11
N LEU A 337 -4.91 -12.93 1.33
CA LEU A 337 -4.17 -12.80 0.07
C LEU A 337 -4.95 -12.05 -1.00
N GLY A 338 -6.27 -12.29 -1.10
CA GLY A 338 -7.16 -11.61 -2.01
C GLY A 338 -7.21 -10.11 -1.73
N ALA A 339 -7.42 -9.76 -0.46
CA ALA A 339 -7.40 -8.38 0.04
C ALA A 339 -6.08 -7.68 -0.25
N LEU A 340 -4.94 -8.31 0.07
CA LEU A 340 -3.61 -7.79 -0.20
C LEU A 340 -3.40 -7.47 -1.68
N LYS A 341 -3.71 -8.45 -2.55
CA LYS A 341 -3.55 -8.29 -4.00
C LYS A 341 -4.50 -7.23 -4.55
N TYR A 342 -5.76 -7.27 -4.15
CA TYR A 342 -6.77 -6.32 -4.60
C TYR A 342 -6.40 -4.89 -4.19
N TYR A 343 -5.99 -4.68 -2.95
CA TYR A 343 -5.59 -3.36 -2.45
C TYR A 343 -4.41 -2.77 -3.22
N LEU A 344 -3.43 -3.60 -3.62
CA LEU A 344 -2.31 -3.14 -4.44
C LEU A 344 -2.72 -2.90 -5.90
N LEU A 345 -3.61 -3.73 -6.46
CA LEU A 345 -4.04 -3.64 -7.86
C LEU A 345 -5.12 -2.59 -8.11
N LYS A 346 -5.89 -2.19 -7.09
CA LYS A 346 -6.96 -1.19 -7.23
C LYS A 346 -6.43 0.24 -7.41
N VAL A 347 -5.18 0.48 -7.01
CA VAL A 347 -4.54 1.79 -7.13
C VAL A 347 -3.75 1.84 -8.44
N ASP A 348 -3.77 2.99 -9.10
CA ASP A 348 -2.92 3.23 -10.28
C ASP A 348 -1.47 2.86 -9.96
N PRO A 349 -0.81 2.02 -10.77
CA PRO A 349 0.49 1.46 -10.44
C PRO A 349 1.54 2.54 -10.20
N GLN A 350 1.46 3.71 -10.84
CA GLN A 350 2.47 4.77 -10.69
C GLN A 350 2.33 5.56 -9.38
N LYS A 351 1.19 5.46 -8.69
CA LYS A 351 0.96 6.18 -7.44
C LYS A 351 1.72 5.52 -6.30
N ARG A 352 2.22 6.37 -5.39
CA ARG A 352 2.75 5.93 -4.10
C ARG A 352 1.59 5.50 -3.20
N ILE A 353 1.70 4.35 -2.56
CA ILE A 353 0.62 3.75 -1.77
C ILE A 353 1.03 3.76 -0.30
N LEU A 354 0.15 4.22 0.59
CA LEU A 354 0.21 3.90 2.01
C LEU A 354 -0.61 2.63 2.23
N PHE A 355 0.05 1.52 2.53
CA PHE A 355 -0.59 0.23 2.75
C PHE A 355 -0.88 0.04 4.23
N ASP A 356 -2.17 0.05 4.58
CA ASP A 356 -2.66 -0.27 5.91
C ASP A 356 -3.34 -1.66 5.88
N PRO A 357 -2.74 -2.69 6.53
CA PRO A 357 -3.30 -4.03 6.56
C PRO A 357 -4.72 -4.10 7.13
N GLU A 358 -5.04 -3.31 8.15
CA GLU A 358 -6.36 -3.35 8.80
C GLU A 358 -7.43 -2.75 7.90
N ALA A 359 -7.16 -1.55 7.34
CA ALA A 359 -8.05 -0.91 6.37
C ALA A 359 -8.18 -1.68 5.04
N SER A 360 -7.31 -2.65 4.79
CA SER A 360 -7.37 -3.47 3.56
C SER A 360 -8.28 -4.69 3.68
N ILE A 361 -8.69 -5.09 4.88
CA ILE A 361 -9.52 -6.29 5.14
C ILE A 361 -10.78 -5.96 5.95
N ASP A 362 -11.27 -4.72 5.90
CA ASP A 362 -12.51 -4.39 6.60
C ASP A 362 -13.71 -5.08 5.93
N PHE A 363 -14.45 -5.89 6.69
CA PHE A 363 -15.65 -6.63 6.26
C PHE A 363 -16.94 -6.06 6.82
N GLN A 364 -16.83 -5.14 7.77
CA GLN A 364 -17.95 -4.29 8.11
C GLN A 364 -17.92 -3.22 7.04
N GLY A 365 -18.85 -3.33 6.10
CA GLY A 365 -19.15 -2.25 5.19
C GLY A 365 -19.61 -1.09 6.05
N ASN A 366 -18.67 -0.28 6.54
CA ASN A 366 -18.91 0.86 7.36
C ASN A 366 -19.99 1.77 6.74
N THR A 367 -20.33 2.77 7.50
CA THR A 367 -20.36 4.14 6.99
C THR A 367 -19.07 4.55 6.20
N ASP A 368 -18.53 3.68 5.29
CA ASP A 368 -17.13 3.23 4.99
C ASP A 368 -15.99 4.21 4.73
N THR A 369 -16.25 5.50 4.75
CA THR A 369 -15.22 6.54 4.54
C THR A 369 -15.14 7.49 5.72
N GLY A 370 -16.03 7.37 6.71
CA GLY A 370 -16.19 8.32 7.81
C GLY A 370 -16.76 9.66 7.35
N ILE A 371 -17.30 9.76 6.12
CA ILE A 371 -17.85 11.04 5.62
C ILE A 371 -19.22 11.32 6.25
N THR A 372 -20.11 10.33 6.39
CA THR A 372 -21.40 10.52 7.07
C THR A 372 -21.19 10.98 8.52
N GLU A 373 -20.19 10.41 9.20
CA GLU A 373 -19.80 10.81 10.56
C GLU A 373 -19.23 12.24 10.58
N GLU A 374 -18.33 12.59 9.66
CA GLU A 374 -17.81 13.97 9.56
C GLU A 374 -18.93 14.98 9.30
N VAL A 375 -19.85 14.71 8.38
CA VAL A 375 -21.02 15.56 8.13
C VAL A 375 -21.91 15.64 9.36
N THR A 376 -22.11 14.54 10.11
CA THR A 376 -22.85 14.56 11.38
C THR A 376 -22.19 15.48 12.39
N ASN A 377 -20.87 15.40 12.54
CA ASN A 377 -20.12 16.25 13.46
C ASN A 377 -20.19 17.73 13.04
N GLU A 378 -20.11 18.03 11.74
CA GLU A 378 -20.31 19.38 11.23
C GLU A 378 -21.73 19.90 11.52
N ILE A 379 -22.76 19.07 11.37
CA ILE A 379 -24.14 19.42 11.75
C ILE A 379 -24.23 19.79 13.23
N VAL A 380 -23.65 18.97 14.11
CA VAL A 380 -23.63 19.20 15.56
C VAL A 380 -22.92 20.52 15.88
N ASP A 381 -21.79 20.79 15.24
CA ASP A 381 -21.04 22.03 15.42
C ASP A 381 -21.82 23.27 14.95
N ILE A 382 -22.45 23.21 13.77
CA ILE A 382 -23.27 24.29 13.22
C ILE A 382 -24.52 24.54 14.08
N MET A 383 -25.08 23.48 14.67
CA MET A 383 -26.26 23.51 15.51
C MET A 383 -25.95 23.50 17.02
N GLN A 384 -24.79 24.01 17.44
CA GLN A 384 -24.36 24.00 18.86
C GLN A 384 -25.35 24.59 19.88
N ASP A 385 -26.30 25.43 19.44
CA ASP A 385 -27.36 25.99 20.29
C ASP A 385 -28.52 25.00 20.55
N TRP A 386 -28.50 23.83 19.91
CA TRP A 386 -29.47 22.75 20.04
C TRP A 386 -28.90 21.61 20.87
N ASP A 387 -29.74 20.99 21.70
CA ASP A 387 -29.39 19.77 22.44
C ASP A 387 -29.59 18.57 21.51
N ILE A 388 -28.50 18.04 20.95
CA ILE A 388 -28.50 16.98 19.93
C ILE A 388 -27.92 15.69 20.53
N ASP A 389 -28.72 14.62 20.54
CA ASP A 389 -28.29 13.26 20.86
C ASP A 389 -27.91 12.53 19.56
N VAL A 390 -26.66 12.06 19.46
CA VAL A 390 -26.14 11.38 18.27
C VAL A 390 -26.08 9.88 18.53
N LYS A 391 -26.69 9.09 17.64
CA LYS A 391 -26.70 7.63 17.70
C LYS A 391 -26.35 7.02 16.35
N GLU A 392 -25.54 5.96 16.39
CA GLU A 392 -25.14 5.18 15.21
C GLU A 392 -26.16 4.10 14.89
N ALA A 393 -26.43 3.86 13.60
CA ALA A 393 -27.51 2.97 13.18
C ALA A 393 -27.32 1.51 13.59
N ASP A 394 -26.08 1.05 13.78
CA ASP A 394 -25.74 -0.29 14.23
C ASP A 394 -26.07 -0.56 15.71
N THR A 395 -26.21 0.51 16.50
CA THR A 395 -26.48 0.46 17.95
C THR A 395 -27.89 0.92 18.32
N MET A 396 -28.67 1.44 17.36
CA MET A 396 -30.03 1.90 17.59
C MET A 396 -31.02 0.77 17.87
N SER A 397 -32.02 1.06 18.71
CA SER A 397 -33.24 0.26 18.84
C SER A 397 -34.50 1.10 18.56
N ILE A 398 -35.65 0.44 18.40
CA ILE A 398 -36.94 1.10 18.16
C ILE A 398 -37.27 2.11 19.29
N GLU A 399 -36.92 1.77 20.53
CA GLU A 399 -37.19 2.59 21.70
C GLU A 399 -36.46 3.93 21.66
N ASP A 400 -35.32 4.01 20.98
CA ASP A 400 -34.49 5.21 20.89
C ASP A 400 -35.18 6.37 20.17
N PHE A 401 -36.18 6.08 19.32
CA PHE A 401 -36.94 7.08 18.58
C PHE A 401 -38.11 7.66 19.39
N THR A 402 -38.52 6.97 20.47
CA THR A 402 -39.68 7.36 21.27
C THR A 402 -39.54 8.75 21.90
N PRO A 403 -38.39 9.13 22.50
CA PRO A 403 -38.24 10.41 23.19
C PRO A 403 -38.22 11.65 22.29
N TYR A 404 -38.03 11.48 20.98
CA TYR A 404 -37.71 12.59 20.07
C TYR A 404 -38.86 12.89 19.10
N ASP A 405 -39.33 14.12 19.09
CA ASP A 405 -40.33 14.61 18.11
C ASP A 405 -39.69 15.25 16.87
N ARG A 406 -38.37 15.48 16.93
CA ARG A 406 -37.55 16.08 15.87
C ARG A 406 -36.34 15.17 15.65
N ILE A 407 -36.17 14.65 14.45
CA ILE A 407 -35.20 13.60 14.16
C ILE A 407 -34.41 13.98 12.90
N LEU A 408 -33.09 13.80 12.95
CA LEU A 408 -32.21 13.88 11.79
C LEU A 408 -31.72 12.48 11.44
N LEU A 409 -31.89 12.06 10.19
CA LEU A 409 -31.39 10.79 9.67
C LEU A 409 -30.26 11.04 8.68
N GLY A 410 -29.11 10.42 8.92
CA GLY A 410 -27.94 10.48 8.06
C GLY A 410 -27.61 9.13 7.46
N LEU A 411 -27.37 9.07 6.15
CA LEU A 411 -26.95 7.84 5.49
C LEU A 411 -26.09 8.07 4.26
N SER A 412 -25.50 6.98 3.75
CA SER A 412 -24.93 6.91 2.41
C SER A 412 -25.71 5.88 1.59
N THR A 413 -25.76 6.09 0.28
CA THR A 413 -26.37 5.14 -0.66
C THR A 413 -25.27 4.23 -1.22
N TRP A 414 -25.53 2.93 -1.25
CA TRP A 414 -24.55 1.92 -1.65
C TRP A 414 -25.04 1.06 -2.82
N TYR A 415 -24.09 0.45 -3.52
CA TYR A 415 -24.34 -0.48 -4.62
C TYR A 415 -25.30 0.11 -5.68
N ASP A 416 -26.34 -0.63 -6.04
CA ASP A 416 -27.34 -0.26 -7.04
C ASP A 416 -28.54 0.46 -6.37
N GLY A 417 -28.26 1.36 -5.43
CA GLY A 417 -29.27 2.19 -4.74
C GLY A 417 -29.84 1.58 -3.46
N ASP A 418 -29.05 0.76 -2.77
CA ASP A 418 -29.38 0.12 -1.50
C ASP A 418 -28.95 0.97 -0.29
N LEU A 419 -29.48 0.63 0.88
CA LEU A 419 -29.07 1.22 2.15
C LEU A 419 -27.65 0.75 2.52
N GLN A 420 -26.87 1.62 3.16
CA GLN A 420 -25.60 1.25 3.79
C GLN A 420 -25.83 0.16 4.85
N SER A 421 -24.82 -0.69 5.11
CA SER A 421 -25.01 -1.95 5.86
C SER A 421 -25.57 -1.78 7.28
N ASP A 422 -25.23 -0.71 8.01
CA ASP A 422 -25.79 -0.47 9.34
C ASP A 422 -27.28 -0.13 9.25
N TRP A 423 -27.65 0.69 8.26
CA TRP A 423 -29.03 0.97 7.94
C TRP A 423 -29.78 -0.27 7.43
N GLU A 424 -29.16 -1.09 6.58
CA GLU A 424 -29.74 -2.34 6.07
C GLU A 424 -30.05 -3.31 7.22
N ASN A 425 -29.11 -3.48 8.16
CA ASN A 425 -29.27 -4.32 9.35
C ASN A 425 -30.41 -3.82 10.25
N PHE A 426 -30.51 -2.50 10.43
CA PHE A 426 -31.56 -1.89 11.26
C PHE A 426 -32.91 -1.73 10.53
N TYR A 427 -32.96 -1.89 9.21
CA TYR A 427 -34.10 -1.48 8.39
C TYR A 427 -35.40 -2.19 8.76
N GLU A 428 -35.36 -3.49 9.06
CA GLU A 428 -36.56 -4.24 9.48
C GLU A 428 -37.18 -3.68 10.77
N ASP A 429 -36.36 -3.18 11.69
CA ASP A 429 -36.83 -2.56 12.93
C ASP A 429 -37.23 -1.10 12.69
N PHE A 430 -36.50 -0.38 11.84
CA PHE A 430 -36.84 0.97 11.41
C PHE A 430 -38.27 1.05 10.83
N GLN A 431 -38.66 0.06 10.02
CA GLN A 431 -40.01 -0.06 9.44
C GLN A 431 -41.12 -0.23 10.49
N LYS A 432 -40.80 -0.58 11.74
CA LYS A 432 -41.78 -0.77 12.82
C LYS A 432 -41.95 0.47 13.70
N ILE A 433 -41.14 1.51 13.50
CA ILE A 433 -41.17 2.73 14.31
C ILE A 433 -42.43 3.55 13.97
N ASP A 434 -43.14 4.00 15.01
CA ASP A 434 -44.25 4.96 14.88
C ASP A 434 -43.70 6.38 14.81
N PHE A 435 -43.85 7.01 13.65
CA PHE A 435 -43.43 8.39 13.41
C PHE A 435 -44.57 9.40 13.58
N THR A 436 -45.75 8.98 14.07
CA THR A 436 -46.91 9.88 14.23
C THR A 436 -46.57 11.10 15.07
N GLY A 437 -46.72 12.28 14.48
CA GLY A 437 -46.46 13.57 15.13
C GLY A 437 -44.98 13.96 15.21
N LYS A 438 -44.08 13.18 14.59
CA LYS A 438 -42.65 13.46 14.52
C LYS A 438 -42.29 14.14 13.20
N LYS A 439 -41.37 15.12 13.27
CA LYS A 439 -40.75 15.76 12.10
C LYS A 439 -39.37 15.14 11.86
N VAL A 440 -39.11 14.69 10.64
CA VAL A 440 -37.87 14.00 10.26
C VAL A 440 -37.20 14.72 9.10
N ALA A 441 -35.95 15.16 9.28
CA ALA A 441 -35.11 15.66 8.20
C ALA A 441 -34.04 14.62 7.86
N ILE A 442 -33.69 14.50 6.58
CA ILE A 442 -32.80 13.46 6.08
C ILE A 442 -31.69 14.12 5.26
N TYR A 443 -30.46 13.70 5.47
CA TYR A 443 -29.35 14.01 4.57
C TYR A 443 -28.70 12.71 4.10
N GLY A 444 -28.27 12.67 2.85
CA GLY A 444 -27.71 11.49 2.24
C GLY A 444 -26.49 11.80 1.38
N LEU A 445 -25.52 10.90 1.44
CA LEU A 445 -24.35 10.91 0.56
C LEU A 445 -24.55 9.97 -0.62
N GLY A 446 -24.13 10.42 -1.81
CA GLY A 446 -24.17 9.65 -3.05
C GLY A 446 -23.11 10.12 -4.03
N ASP A 447 -22.97 9.39 -5.13
CA ASP A 447 -22.01 9.66 -6.20
C ASP A 447 -22.78 9.85 -7.51
N GLN A 448 -22.98 11.11 -7.91
CA GLN A 448 -23.77 11.44 -9.09
C GLN A 448 -23.05 11.07 -10.40
N VAL A 449 -21.72 10.89 -10.37
CA VAL A 449 -20.91 10.60 -11.55
C VAL A 449 -20.77 9.09 -11.78
N GLY A 450 -20.43 8.35 -10.73
CA GLY A 450 -20.26 6.90 -10.75
C GLY A 450 -21.57 6.13 -10.71
N TYR A 451 -22.59 6.66 -10.03
CA TYR A 451 -23.88 6.00 -9.76
C TYR A 451 -25.08 6.92 -10.04
N ALA A 452 -25.06 7.60 -11.19
CA ALA A 452 -26.08 8.56 -11.63
C ALA A 452 -27.53 8.01 -11.64
N GLU A 453 -27.72 6.69 -11.78
CA GLU A 453 -29.04 6.04 -11.81
C GLU A 453 -29.61 5.76 -10.41
N TYR A 454 -28.78 5.88 -9.38
CA TYR A 454 -29.11 5.56 -7.99
C TYR A 454 -28.73 6.69 -7.04
N PHE A 455 -28.56 7.91 -7.57
CA PHE A 455 -27.98 9.01 -6.82
C PHE A 455 -28.83 9.30 -5.58
N VAL A 456 -28.21 9.18 -4.40
CA VAL A 456 -28.81 9.38 -3.07
C VAL A 456 -30.11 8.60 -2.79
N ASP A 457 -30.33 7.45 -3.44
CA ASP A 457 -31.55 6.63 -3.29
C ASP A 457 -31.94 6.33 -1.85
N GLY A 458 -30.96 6.17 -0.95
CA GLY A 458 -31.19 5.93 0.46
C GLY A 458 -32.09 6.98 1.12
N ILE A 459 -31.96 8.25 0.73
CA ILE A 459 -32.84 9.32 1.24
C ILE A 459 -34.30 8.99 0.94
N GLY A 460 -34.59 8.56 -0.30
CA GLY A 460 -35.93 8.20 -0.73
C GLY A 460 -36.48 6.97 -0.01
N ILE A 461 -35.63 5.97 0.27
CA ILE A 461 -36.02 4.75 0.98
C ILE A 461 -36.44 5.08 2.42
N LEU A 462 -35.61 5.84 3.15
CA LEU A 462 -35.94 6.23 4.52
C LEU A 462 -37.14 7.19 4.55
N ALA A 463 -37.20 8.18 3.66
CA ALA A 463 -38.30 9.15 3.61
C ALA A 463 -39.67 8.47 3.42
N LYS A 464 -39.76 7.52 2.47
CA LYS A 464 -41.01 6.79 2.21
C LYS A 464 -41.47 6.02 3.45
N THR A 465 -40.55 5.34 4.12
CA THR A 465 -40.86 4.59 5.35
C THR A 465 -41.37 5.52 6.47
N VAL A 466 -40.74 6.67 6.67
CA VAL A 466 -41.18 7.67 7.66
C VAL A 466 -42.61 8.14 7.35
N ILE A 467 -42.92 8.45 6.09
CA ILE A 467 -44.24 8.93 5.66
C ILE A 467 -45.30 7.84 5.84
N GLU A 468 -44.99 6.61 5.42
CA GLU A 468 -45.89 5.45 5.57
C GLU A 468 -46.24 5.18 7.04
N ASN A 469 -45.32 5.49 7.95
CA ASN A 469 -45.47 5.34 9.40
C ASN A 469 -45.93 6.62 10.12
N GLY A 470 -46.49 7.60 9.40
CA GLY A 470 -47.19 8.75 9.98
C GLY A 470 -46.31 9.96 10.33
N GLY A 471 -45.04 9.94 9.95
CA GLY A 471 -44.11 11.06 10.13
C GLY A 471 -44.22 12.12 9.06
N GLU A 472 -43.77 13.33 9.40
CA GLU A 472 -43.62 14.45 8.47
C GLU A 472 -42.15 14.57 8.04
N VAL A 473 -41.85 14.31 6.77
CA VAL A 473 -40.51 14.56 6.23
C VAL A 473 -40.36 16.05 5.93
N VAL A 474 -39.34 16.68 6.51
CA VAL A 474 -39.05 18.12 6.37
C VAL A 474 -37.62 18.34 5.86
N GLY A 475 -37.29 19.59 5.48
CA GLY A 475 -35.96 19.91 4.94
C GLY A 475 -35.77 19.42 3.50
N HIS A 476 -36.78 19.58 2.63
CA HIS A 476 -36.63 19.25 1.22
C HIS A 476 -35.56 20.12 0.54
N TRP A 477 -34.81 19.53 -0.40
CA TRP A 477 -33.66 20.18 -1.03
C TRP A 477 -33.80 20.21 -2.55
N LYS A 478 -33.42 21.31 -3.20
CA LYS A 478 -33.51 21.42 -4.66
C LYS A 478 -32.51 20.50 -5.36
N ASN A 479 -32.92 19.91 -6.48
CA ASN A 479 -32.04 19.12 -7.34
C ASN A 479 -31.28 19.97 -8.39
N GLU A 480 -31.39 21.30 -8.31
CA GLU A 480 -30.64 22.21 -9.18
C GLU A 480 -29.13 22.11 -8.91
N GLY A 481 -28.35 21.93 -9.98
CA GLY A 481 -26.90 21.82 -9.89
C GLY A 481 -26.36 20.40 -9.68
N TYR A 482 -27.22 19.37 -9.76
CA TYR A 482 -26.80 17.97 -9.81
C TYR A 482 -26.94 17.40 -11.23
N ASP A 483 -26.08 16.45 -11.60
CA ASP A 483 -26.12 15.74 -12.88
C ASP A 483 -26.30 14.24 -12.63
N PHE A 484 -27.55 13.77 -12.66
CA PHE A 484 -27.95 12.39 -12.40
C PHE A 484 -29.06 11.97 -13.37
N SER A 485 -29.21 10.67 -13.62
CA SER A 485 -30.21 10.13 -14.55
C SER A 485 -31.49 9.70 -13.85
N GLU A 486 -31.40 9.05 -12.69
CA GLU A 486 -32.54 8.62 -11.87
C GLU A 486 -32.20 8.71 -10.38
N SER A 487 -33.23 8.89 -9.53
CA SER A 487 -33.08 8.88 -8.07
C SER A 487 -34.41 8.60 -7.38
N LYS A 488 -34.43 7.65 -6.44
CA LYS A 488 -35.56 7.39 -5.54
C LYS A 488 -35.77 8.52 -4.54
N ALA A 489 -34.80 9.40 -4.36
CA ALA A 489 -34.86 10.53 -3.44
C ALA A 489 -35.69 11.71 -3.95
N LEU A 490 -36.11 11.70 -5.23
CA LEU A 490 -36.99 12.74 -5.77
C LEU A 490 -38.37 12.69 -5.11
N LEU A 491 -38.75 13.82 -4.51
CA LEU A 491 -40.10 14.10 -4.03
C LEU A 491 -41.00 14.54 -5.20
N ASP A 492 -40.45 15.40 -6.05
CA ASP A 492 -41.07 15.91 -7.28
C ASP A 492 -39.99 16.17 -8.35
N ASP A 493 -40.36 16.80 -9.46
CA ASP A 493 -39.46 17.02 -10.60
C ASP A 493 -38.23 17.88 -10.25
N ASP A 494 -38.31 18.75 -9.23
CA ASP A 494 -37.29 19.77 -8.92
C ASP A 494 -36.67 19.60 -7.51
N THR A 495 -37.15 18.63 -6.72
CA THR A 495 -36.85 18.58 -5.28
C THR A 495 -36.63 17.15 -4.77
N PHE A 496 -35.60 16.98 -3.94
CA PHE A 496 -35.34 15.78 -3.15
C PHE A 496 -36.07 15.83 -1.80
N TYR A 497 -36.39 14.65 -1.25
CA TYR A 497 -36.95 14.52 0.10
C TYR A 497 -36.06 15.13 1.19
N GLY A 498 -34.74 15.17 0.97
CA GLY A 498 -33.74 15.65 1.93
C GLY A 498 -32.46 16.13 1.23
N LEU A 499 -31.46 16.55 2.01
CA LEU A 499 -30.20 17.07 1.49
C LEU A 499 -29.39 15.98 0.77
N ALA A 500 -29.08 16.22 -0.50
CA ALA A 500 -28.12 15.41 -1.25
C ALA A 500 -26.71 15.99 -1.10
N LEU A 501 -25.72 15.14 -0.82
CA LEU A 501 -24.31 15.49 -0.77
C LEU A 501 -23.51 14.54 -1.67
N ASP A 502 -22.53 15.07 -2.38
CA ASP A 502 -21.59 14.31 -3.20
C ASP A 502 -20.17 14.73 -2.84
N ASN A 503 -19.64 14.14 -1.78
CA ASN A 503 -18.28 14.44 -1.29
C ASN A 503 -17.19 13.81 -2.17
N ASP A 504 -17.54 12.89 -3.07
CA ASP A 504 -16.57 12.24 -3.96
C ASP A 504 -16.27 13.13 -5.18
N ASN A 505 -17.28 13.83 -5.71
CA ASN A 505 -17.17 14.64 -6.91
C ASN A 505 -17.21 16.16 -6.64
N GLU A 506 -17.95 16.59 -5.61
CA GLU A 506 -18.18 18.01 -5.29
C GLU A 506 -17.92 18.35 -3.80
N PRO A 507 -16.79 17.92 -3.19
CA PRO A 507 -16.52 18.16 -1.77
C PRO A 507 -16.47 19.64 -1.38
N GLU A 508 -16.16 20.53 -2.32
CA GLU A 508 -16.15 21.98 -2.10
C GLU A 508 -17.55 22.58 -1.89
N LEU A 509 -18.60 21.90 -2.33
CA LEU A 509 -19.99 22.37 -2.20
C LEU A 509 -20.65 21.86 -0.92
N THR A 510 -20.08 20.86 -0.25
CA THR A 510 -20.65 20.22 0.95
C THR A 510 -20.97 21.23 2.03
N GLN A 511 -20.03 22.11 2.38
CA GLN A 511 -20.22 23.07 3.46
C GLN A 511 -21.36 24.07 3.15
N GLU A 512 -21.37 24.66 1.96
CA GLU A 512 -22.39 25.64 1.56
C GLU A 512 -23.79 25.00 1.52
N ARG A 513 -23.90 23.79 0.95
CA ARG A 513 -25.14 23.03 0.88
C ARG A 513 -25.65 22.66 2.28
N LEU A 514 -24.75 22.23 3.16
CA LEU A 514 -25.10 21.86 4.53
C LEU A 514 -25.60 23.06 5.35
N GLU A 515 -24.88 24.18 5.34
CA GLU A 515 -25.29 25.40 6.04
C GLU A 515 -26.65 25.90 5.52
N GLY A 516 -26.84 25.94 4.20
CA GLY A 516 -28.09 26.37 3.58
C GLY A 516 -29.27 25.46 3.91
N TRP A 517 -29.04 24.15 3.95
CA TRP A 517 -30.07 23.16 4.31
C TRP A 517 -30.46 23.25 5.78
N LEU A 518 -29.49 23.42 6.68
CA LEU A 518 -29.76 23.52 8.11
C LEU A 518 -30.62 24.73 8.48
N GLU A 519 -30.56 25.84 7.73
CA GLU A 519 -31.49 26.96 7.90
C GLU A 519 -32.94 26.58 7.59
N ILE A 520 -33.17 25.72 6.58
CA ILE A 520 -34.50 25.18 6.26
C ILE A 520 -34.97 24.26 7.39
N VAL A 521 -34.10 23.37 7.86
CA VAL A 521 -34.40 22.40 8.92
C VAL A 521 -34.74 23.09 10.24
N LYS A 522 -33.98 24.12 10.65
CA LYS A 522 -34.24 24.88 11.89
C LYS A 522 -35.65 25.46 11.89
N VAL A 523 -36.04 26.13 10.79
CA VAL A 523 -37.39 26.71 10.64
C VAL A 523 -38.46 25.62 10.65
N ALA A 524 -38.19 24.47 10.05
CA ALA A 524 -39.13 23.36 10.03
C ALA A 524 -39.28 22.69 11.40
N PHE A 525 -38.24 22.67 12.23
CA PHE A 525 -38.27 22.05 13.55
C PHE A 525 -38.94 22.95 14.60
N GLU A 526 -38.82 24.28 14.49
CA GLU A 526 -39.63 25.23 15.27
C GLU A 526 -41.15 24.98 15.14
#